data_AF-A0A2S2PPU8-F1
#
_entry.id   AF-A0A2S2PPU8-F1
#
_cell.length_a   1.000
_cell.length_b   1.000
_cell.length_c   1.000
_cell.angle_alpha   90.00
_cell.angle_beta   90.00
_cell.angle_gamma   90.00
#
_symmetry.space_group_name_H-M   'P 1'
#
loop_
_entity.id
_entity.type
_entity.pdbx_description
1 polymer ?
#
loop_
_entity_poly.entity_id
_entity_poly.type
_entity_poly.pdbx_seq_one_letter_code
_entity_poly.pdbx_strand_id
1 'polypeptide(L)'
;MVFIFQDLKLQYLDRIPGLYVNSENSSLYLTMMLDNKTVVGYKEIKLENNLDQNTVPDDCCWGIAQVPPLTSNHSQSAIIVDDFKHLLVLAGHLSSHHIICLPHGVRKLPQ
;
A
#
# COMPACT_ATOMS: atom_id res chain seq x y z
N MET A 1 4.30 -0.99 21.88
CA MET A 1 2.83 -1.06 21.78
C MET A 1 2.39 0.00 20.78
N VAL A 2 2.23 -0.39 19.50
CA VAL A 2 1.94 0.53 18.40
C VAL A 2 0.42 0.65 18.25
N PHE A 3 -0.12 1.82 18.61
CA PHE A 3 -1.57 2.10 18.69
C PHE A 3 -2.31 2.13 17.34
N ILE A 4 -1.61 2.07 16.20
CA ILE A 4 -2.22 2.30 14.87
C ILE A 4 -2.97 1.07 14.33
N PHE A 5 -2.68 -0.14 14.83
CA PHE A 5 -3.25 -1.39 14.29
C PHE A 5 -4.41 -1.98 15.10
N GLN A 6 -4.77 -1.43 16.27
CA GLN A 6 -5.90 -1.97 17.04
C GLN A 6 -7.25 -1.84 16.33
N ASP A 7 -7.40 -0.85 15.45
CA ASP A 7 -8.63 -0.62 14.69
C ASP A 7 -8.61 -1.24 13.28
N LEU A 8 -7.44 -1.63 12.77
CA LEU A 8 -7.32 -2.27 11.47
C LEU A 8 -7.65 -3.77 11.61
N LYS A 9 -8.94 -4.12 11.55
CA LYS A 9 -9.34 -5.54 11.59
C LYS A 9 -8.65 -6.29 10.45
N LEU A 10 -7.85 -7.31 10.79
CA LEU A 10 -7.10 -8.17 9.84
C LEU A 10 -7.96 -8.67 8.67
N GLN A 11 -9.26 -8.86 8.89
CA GLN A 11 -10.25 -9.24 7.86
C GLN A 11 -10.33 -8.30 6.64
N TYR A 12 -9.85 -7.05 6.76
CA TYR A 12 -9.80 -6.09 5.65
C TYR A 12 -8.47 -6.15 4.90
N LEU A 13 -7.41 -6.68 5.52
CA LEU A 13 -6.09 -6.83 4.90
C LEU A 13 -6.08 -7.92 3.83
N ASP A 14 -6.77 -9.05 4.07
CA ASP A 14 -6.89 -10.15 3.10
C ASP A 14 -7.55 -9.72 1.78
N ARG A 15 -8.20 -8.56 1.76
CA ARG A 15 -8.90 -8.02 0.59
C ARG A 15 -8.04 -7.08 -0.23
N ILE A 16 -6.86 -6.71 0.25
CA ILE A 16 -5.94 -5.83 -0.46
C ILE A 16 -5.11 -6.70 -1.41
N PRO A 17 -5.33 -6.61 -2.74
CA PRO A 17 -4.59 -7.44 -3.68
C PRO A 17 -3.10 -7.14 -3.59
N GLY A 18 -2.28 -8.19 -3.55
CA GLY A 18 -0.83 -8.03 -3.46
C GLY A 18 -0.30 -7.65 -2.08
N LEU A 19 -1.17 -7.55 -1.06
CA LEU A 19 -0.73 -7.44 0.33
C LEU A 19 -0.38 -8.82 0.89
N TYR A 20 0.79 -8.92 1.49
CA TYR A 20 1.27 -10.10 2.18
C TYR A 20 1.67 -9.76 3.62
N VAL A 21 1.26 -10.60 4.56
CA VAL A 21 1.56 -10.46 5.99
C VAL A 21 2.59 -11.50 6.37
N ASN A 22 3.73 -11.06 6.87
CA ASN A 22 4.72 -11.94 7.48
C ASN A 22 4.68 -11.77 9.00
N SER A 23 4.15 -12.77 9.70
CA SER A 23 4.03 -12.78 11.15
C SER A 23 5.35 -13.09 11.87
N GLU A 24 6.34 -13.69 11.20
CA GLU A 24 7.61 -14.07 11.82
C GLU A 24 8.49 -12.84 12.07
N ASN A 25 8.46 -11.86 11.17
CA ASN A 25 9.23 -10.63 11.26
C ASN A 25 8.34 -9.38 11.43
N SER A 26 7.06 -9.58 11.77
CA SER A 26 6.08 -8.50 11.97
C SER A 26 6.11 -7.46 10.84
N SER A 27 6.11 -7.90 9.58
CA SER A 27 6.23 -7.03 8.42
C SER A 27 5.08 -7.22 7.43
N LEU A 28 4.63 -6.14 6.81
CA LEU A 28 3.67 -6.18 5.70
C LEU A 28 4.39 -5.83 4.41
N TYR A 29 4.04 -6.55 3.35
CA TYR A 29 4.57 -6.36 2.01
C TYR A 29 3.43 -6.03 1.07
N LEU A 30 3.61 -5.08 0.17
CA LEU A 30 2.65 -4.73 -0.86
C LEU A 30 3.34 -4.74 -2.21
N THR A 31 2.84 -5.54 -3.15
CA THR A 31 3.43 -5.64 -4.49
C THR A 31 3.28 -4.34 -5.27
N MET A 32 4.33 -4.02 -6.03
CA MET A 32 4.37 -2.94 -7.01
C MET A 32 4.15 -3.53 -8.39
N MET A 33 3.08 -3.08 -9.06
CA MET A 33 2.64 -3.62 -10.34
C MET A 33 2.92 -2.62 -11.46
N LEU A 34 3.50 -3.11 -12.55
CA LEU A 34 3.53 -2.45 -13.85
C LEU A 34 2.39 -3.00 -14.72
N ASP A 35 1.63 -2.10 -15.35
CA ASP A 35 0.51 -2.40 -16.26
C ASP A 35 -0.51 -3.41 -15.71
N ASN A 36 -0.68 -3.46 -14.38
CA ASN A 36 -1.56 -4.38 -13.65
C ASN A 36 -1.26 -5.88 -13.87
N LYS A 37 -0.09 -6.22 -14.43
CA LYS A 37 0.26 -7.61 -14.82
C LYS A 37 1.61 -8.06 -14.31
N THR A 38 2.58 -7.15 -14.26
CA THR A 38 3.96 -7.50 -13.93
C THR A 38 4.32 -6.98 -12.55
N VAL A 39 4.67 -7.86 -11.63
CA VAL A 39 5.29 -7.46 -10.35
C VAL A 39 6.71 -6.99 -10.65
N VAL A 40 7.01 -5.73 -10.34
CA VAL A 40 8.34 -5.11 -10.54
C VAL A 40 9.02 -4.71 -9.23
N GLY A 41 8.36 -4.95 -8.10
CA GLY A 41 8.89 -4.63 -6.79
C GLY A 41 7.87 -4.85 -5.68
N TYR A 42 8.21 -4.39 -4.48
CA TYR A 42 7.32 -4.36 -3.33
C TYR A 42 7.66 -3.23 -2.37
N LYS A 43 6.68 -2.80 -1.58
CA LYS A 43 6.88 -1.93 -0.41
C LYS A 43 6.78 -2.77 0.84
N GLU A 44 7.74 -2.61 1.75
CA GLU A 44 7.75 -3.24 3.06
C GLU A 44 7.42 -2.18 4.11
N ILE A 45 6.65 -2.56 5.13
CA ILE A 45 6.50 -1.79 6.37
C ILE A 45 6.70 -2.71 7.57
N LYS A 46 7.61 -2.31 8.46
CA LYS A 46 7.91 -3.06 9.70
C LYS A 46 7.03 -2.58 10.83
N LEU A 47 6.22 -3.47 11.39
CA LEU A 47 5.22 -3.12 12.41
C LEU A 47 5.86 -2.77 13.76
N GLU A 48 7.03 -3.32 14.05
CA GLU A 48 7.71 -3.15 15.35
C GLU A 48 8.65 -1.94 15.39
N ASN A 49 9.24 -1.55 14.25
CA ASN A 49 10.20 -0.44 14.15
C ASN A 49 9.55 0.81 13.56
N ASN A 50 8.82 1.58 14.38
CA ASN A 50 8.27 2.91 14.01
C ASN A 50 7.47 2.98 12.70
N LEU A 51 7.00 1.84 12.17
CA LEU A 51 6.38 1.76 10.85
C LEU A 51 7.30 2.29 9.75
N ASP A 52 8.60 2.00 9.85
CA ASP A 52 9.58 2.29 8.80
C ASP A 52 9.20 1.58 7.52
N GLN A 53 9.31 2.30 6.41
CA GLN A 53 8.97 1.81 5.09
C GLN A 53 10.18 1.73 4.20
N ASN A 54 10.21 0.68 3.38
CA ASN A 54 11.18 0.54 2.32
C ASN A 54 10.48 0.15 1.02
N THR A 55 11.07 0.53 -0.11
CA THR A 55 10.65 0.05 -1.43
C THR A 55 11.80 -0.74 -2.02
N VAL A 56 11.47 -1.88 -2.62
CA VAL A 56 12.43 -2.76 -3.30
C VAL A 56 11.95 -2.98 -4.73
N PRO A 57 12.75 -2.63 -5.76
CA PRO A 57 14.04 -1.97 -5.66
C PRO A 57 13.93 -0.55 -5.09
N ASP A 58 14.98 -0.09 -4.42
CA ASP A 58 15.07 1.22 -3.76
C ASP A 58 15.35 2.36 -4.77
N ASP A 59 15.85 2.01 -5.95
CA ASP A 59 15.97 2.89 -7.11
C ASP A 59 15.17 2.34 -8.31
N CYS A 60 14.68 3.24 -9.15
CA CYS A 60 14.00 2.94 -10.41
C CYS A 60 12.85 1.92 -10.30
N CYS A 61 12.06 1.95 -9.21
CA CYS A 61 10.82 1.18 -9.16
C CYS A 61 9.75 1.87 -10.00
N TRP A 62 9.47 1.34 -11.20
CA TRP A 62 8.47 1.87 -12.13
C TRP A 62 7.04 1.38 -11.86
N GLY A 63 6.86 0.51 -10.87
CA GLY A 63 5.56 -0.04 -10.50
C GLY A 63 4.81 0.83 -9.52
N ILE A 64 3.50 0.61 -9.43
CA ILE A 64 2.65 1.24 -8.42
C ILE A 64 1.89 0.16 -7.65
N ALA A 65 1.65 0.42 -6.37
CA ALA A 65 0.75 -0.39 -5.58
C ALA A 65 -0.67 0.14 -5.74
N GLN A 66 -1.64 -0.77 -5.90
CA GLN A 66 -3.01 -0.40 -6.21
C GLN A 66 -3.98 -1.19 -5.34
N VAL A 67 -4.97 -0.50 -4.79
CA VAL A 67 -6.12 -1.12 -4.11
C VAL A 67 -7.37 -0.76 -4.90
N PRO A 68 -8.02 -1.73 -5.56
CA PRO A 68 -9.26 -1.47 -6.25
C PRO A 68 -10.36 -1.11 -5.25
N PRO A 69 -11.34 -0.29 -5.67
CA PRO A 69 -12.50 0.04 -4.84
C PRO A 69 -13.28 -1.23 -4.47
N LEU A 70 -13.73 -1.31 -3.22
CA LEU A 70 -14.48 -2.47 -2.74
C LEU A 70 -15.95 -2.46 -3.21
N THR A 71 -16.52 -1.28 -3.40
CA THR A 71 -17.92 -1.11 -3.79
C THR A 71 -18.06 -1.05 -5.30
N SER A 72 -19.11 -1.65 -5.86
CA SER A 72 -19.46 -1.58 -7.29
C SER A 72 -19.80 -0.16 -7.78
N ASN A 73 -20.18 0.74 -6.88
CA ASN A 73 -20.27 2.17 -7.17
C ASN A 73 -18.86 2.77 -7.18
N HIS A 74 -18.16 2.60 -8.30
CA HIS A 74 -16.81 3.11 -8.49
C HIS A 74 -16.85 4.62 -8.74
N SER A 75 -16.08 5.37 -7.94
CA SER A 75 -15.79 6.76 -8.25
C SER A 75 -14.95 6.85 -9.53
N GLN A 76 -15.14 7.91 -10.32
CA GLN A 76 -14.30 8.19 -11.50
C GLN A 76 -12.92 8.78 -11.13
N SER A 77 -12.66 8.99 -9.83
CA SER A 77 -11.39 9.52 -9.32
C SER A 77 -10.60 8.46 -8.54
N ALA A 78 -9.28 8.66 -8.51
CA ALA A 78 -8.36 7.86 -7.72
C ALA A 78 -7.72 8.72 -6.61
N ILE A 79 -7.45 8.10 -5.47
CA ILE A 79 -6.69 8.70 -4.37
C ILE A 79 -5.24 8.26 -4.52
N ILE A 80 -4.34 9.23 -4.71
CA ILE A 80 -2.91 8.97 -4.76
C ILE A 80 -2.35 9.23 -3.36
N VAL A 81 -1.62 8.25 -2.83
CA VAL A 81 -0.90 8.37 -1.58
C VAL A 81 0.59 8.11 -1.79
N ASP A 82 1.41 8.82 -1.04
CA ASP A 82 2.86 8.68 -1.02
C ASP A 82 3.35 7.62 -0.02
N ASP A 83 2.57 7.39 1.03
CA ASP A 83 2.93 6.57 2.18
C ASP A 83 2.02 5.31 2.28
N PHE A 84 2.64 4.16 2.59
CA PHE A 84 1.94 2.88 2.74
C PHE A 84 0.94 2.90 3.92
N LYS A 85 1.21 3.64 5.01
CA LYS A 85 0.29 3.78 6.14
C LYS A 85 -1.02 4.43 5.70
N HIS A 86 -0.95 5.47 4.87
CA HIS A 86 -2.13 6.14 4.35
C HIS A 86 -2.96 5.18 3.48
N LEU A 87 -2.31 4.35 2.66
CA LEU A 87 -3.00 3.30 1.91
C LEU A 87 -3.74 2.33 2.83
N LEU A 88 -3.08 1.84 3.89
CA LEU A 88 -3.68 0.88 4.82
C LEU A 88 -4.90 1.46 5.54
N VAL A 89 -4.81 2.71 6.02
CA VAL A 89 -5.93 3.41 6.66
C VAL A 89 -7.09 3.58 5.68
N LEU A 90 -6.84 4.04 4.45
CA LEU A 90 -7.88 4.24 3.45
C LEU A 90 -8.53 2.92 3.00
N ALA A 91 -7.74 1.84 2.89
CA ALA A 91 -8.24 0.52 2.56
C ALA A 91 -9.13 -0.05 3.67
N GLY A 92 -8.77 0.20 4.95
CA GLY A 92 -9.60 -0.17 6.11
C GLY A 92 -10.96 0.55 6.17
N HIS A 93 -11.07 1.73 5.57
CA HIS A 93 -12.30 2.54 5.55
C HIS A 93 -13.29 2.21 4.41
N LEU A 94 -13.09 1.11 3.66
CA LEU A 94 -14.02 0.66 2.60
C LEU A 94 -14.31 1.74 1.54
N SER A 95 -13.26 2.38 1.04
CA SER A 95 -13.38 3.44 0.04
C SER A 95 -14.03 2.96 -1.27
N SER A 96 -14.89 3.80 -1.85
CA SER A 96 -15.41 3.66 -3.21
C SER A 96 -14.42 4.12 -4.30
N HIS A 97 -13.24 4.60 -3.88
CA HIS A 97 -12.20 5.10 -4.75
C HIS A 97 -11.11 4.07 -4.96
N HIS A 98 -10.51 4.12 -6.15
CA HIS A 98 -9.27 3.42 -6.42
C HIS A 98 -8.12 4.11 -5.66
N ILE A 99 -7.35 3.35 -4.88
CA ILE A 99 -6.23 3.90 -4.10
C ILE A 99 -4.94 3.48 -4.78
N ILE A 100 -4.06 4.44 -5.05
CA ILE A 100 -2.75 4.21 -5.68
C ILE A 100 -1.68 4.67 -4.71
N CYS A 101 -0.75 3.78 -4.35
CA CYS A 101 0.43 4.14 -3.57
C CYS A 101 1.67 4.15 -4.46
N LEU A 102 2.38 5.28 -4.43
CA LEU A 102 3.61 5.46 -5.20
C LEU A 102 4.80 4.78 -4.50
N PRO A 103 5.76 4.24 -5.27
CA PRO A 103 6.95 3.58 -4.74
C PRO A 103 7.79 4.55 -3.89
N HIS A 104 8.13 5.71 -4.46
CA HIS A 104 9.02 6.70 -3.82
C HIS A 104 8.30 7.96 -3.33
N GLY A 105 6.97 7.89 -3.18
CA GLY A 105 6.12 9.03 -2.83
C GLY A 105 6.11 10.14 -3.88
N VAL A 106 5.63 11.33 -3.50
CA VAL A 106 5.72 12.55 -4.34
C VAL A 106 7.07 13.25 -4.10
N ARG A 107 8.18 12.51 -4.18
CA ARG A 107 9.50 13.15 -4.14
C ARG A 107 9.70 13.87 -5.48
N LYS A 108 9.65 15.20 -5.39
CA LYS A 108 9.86 16.23 -6.44
C LYS A 108 10.31 15.65 -7.79
N LEU A 109 9.46 15.86 -8.81
CA LEU A 109 9.90 15.87 -10.21
C LEU A 109 11.18 16.71 -10.31
N PRO A 110 12.26 16.24 -10.97
CA PRO A 110 13.36 17.11 -11.32
C PRO A 110 12.80 18.26 -12.15
N GLN A 111 12.94 19.50 -11.66
CA GLN A 111 12.71 20.70 -12.45
C GLN A 111 13.89 20.96 -13.37
#